data_AF-A0A3M7PIN2-F1
#
_entry.id   AF-A0A3M7PIN2-F1
#
_cell.length_a   1.000
_cell.length_b   1.000
_cell.length_c   1.000
_cell.angle_alpha   90.00
_cell.angle_beta   90.00
_cell.angle_gamma   90.00
#
_symmetry.space_group_name_H-M   'P 1'
#
loop_
_entity.id
_entity.type
_entity.pdbx_description
1 polymer ?
#
loop_
_entity_poly.entity_id
_entity_poly.type
_entity_poly.pdbx_seq_one_letter_code
_entity_poly.pdbx_strand_id
1 'polypeptide(L)'
;VEANETQFKDPHIENLYKWLRDRHRPDKCERKPMETFVYWSSYHRLRIFGKNVFRCLENSDYGTHYQYLVPIDERPAVLKKIHDDPFSGHRGVDKNFEKLKLRFYWPNYRKDTANYILGCEICASIKAPKAYTRQPIVPIKAYKLFELITWDILGPLQVPDNFLVSWDVLVVGYCATLDIGRCLSCRGGSNVTPHSPRSPPRHI
;
A
#
# COMPACT_ATOMS: atom_id res chain seq x y z
N VAL A 1 -19.75 18.15 -17.17
CA VAL A 1 -18.46 18.72 -16.75
C VAL A 1 -18.53 20.17 -17.15
N GLU A 2 -19.03 21.03 -16.26
CA GLU A 2 -19.07 22.47 -16.52
C GLU A 2 -17.64 22.99 -16.65
N ALA A 3 -17.42 23.76 -17.71
CA ALA A 3 -16.14 24.38 -18.04
C ALA A 3 -15.79 25.39 -16.95
N ASN A 4 -14.73 25.14 -16.19
CA ASN A 4 -14.58 25.75 -14.88
C ASN A 4 -13.63 26.95 -14.95
N GLU A 5 -14.16 28.14 -14.69
CA GLU A 5 -13.40 29.39 -14.51
C GLU A 5 -12.29 29.26 -13.44
N THR A 6 -12.38 28.25 -12.58
CA THR A 6 -11.46 27.97 -11.49
C THR A 6 -10.07 27.54 -11.94
N GLN A 7 -9.92 26.83 -13.07
CA GLN A 7 -8.58 26.51 -13.60
C GLN A 7 -7.81 27.75 -14.04
N PHE A 8 -8.49 28.77 -14.55
CA PHE A 8 -7.85 30.02 -14.95
C PHE A 8 -7.50 30.92 -13.77
N LYS A 9 -8.06 30.68 -12.58
CA LYS A 9 -7.65 31.38 -11.35
C LYS A 9 -6.29 30.93 -10.84
N ASP A 10 -5.87 29.71 -11.19
CA ASP A 10 -4.55 29.18 -10.82
C ASP A 10 -3.49 29.68 -11.83
N PRO A 11 -2.52 30.52 -11.41
CA PRO A 11 -1.54 31.11 -12.32
C PRO A 11 -0.66 30.06 -13.03
N HIS A 12 -0.45 28.88 -12.41
CA HIS A 12 0.37 27.83 -12.99
C HIS A 12 -0.38 27.11 -14.12
N ILE A 13 -1.68 26.87 -13.91
CA ILE A 13 -2.55 26.24 -14.91
C ILE A 13 -2.87 27.21 -16.04
N GLU A 14 -3.06 28.51 -15.74
CA GLU A 14 -3.29 29.54 -16.76
C GLU A 14 -2.08 29.66 -17.71
N ASN A 15 -0.86 29.71 -17.17
CA ASN A 15 0.36 29.75 -17.98
C ASN A 15 0.52 28.49 -18.83
N LEU A 16 0.26 27.31 -18.25
CA LEU A 16 0.25 26.05 -18.98
C LEU A 16 -0.79 26.05 -20.11
N TYR A 17 -1.98 26.60 -19.86
CA TYR A 17 -3.04 26.71 -20.87
C TYR A 17 -2.58 27.55 -22.06
N LYS A 18 -1.91 28.69 -21.83
CA LYS A 18 -1.32 29.53 -22.89
C LYS A 18 -0.34 28.71 -23.73
N TRP A 19 0.59 27.99 -23.09
CA TRP A 19 1.56 27.13 -23.81
C TRP A 19 0.88 26.08 -24.68
N LEU A 20 -0.12 25.38 -24.12
CA LEU A 20 -0.85 24.33 -24.84
C LEU A 20 -1.70 24.89 -25.99
N ARG A 21 -2.30 26.07 -25.81
CA ARG A 21 -3.10 26.75 -26.83
C ARG A 21 -2.23 27.20 -28.01
N ASP A 22 -1.09 27.82 -27.71
CA ASP A 22 -0.15 28.34 -28.72
C ASP A 22 0.74 27.23 -29.30
N ARG A 23 0.59 25.99 -28.79
CA ARG A 23 1.44 24.82 -29.07
C ARG A 23 2.94 25.12 -28.90
N HIS A 24 3.25 26.07 -28.03
CA HIS A 24 4.60 26.54 -27.78
C HIS A 24 4.94 26.32 -26.31
N ARG A 25 5.90 25.42 -26.08
CA ARG A 25 6.51 25.22 -24.77
C ARG A 25 7.85 25.94 -24.74
N PRO A 26 8.17 26.74 -23.71
CA PRO A 26 9.48 27.36 -23.58
C PRO A 26 10.64 26.34 -23.63
N ASP A 27 11.77 26.70 -24.23
CA ASP A 27 12.95 25.81 -24.31
C ASP A 27 13.61 25.59 -22.95
N LYS A 28 13.55 26.60 -22.08
CA LYS A 28 14.07 26.56 -20.71
C LYS A 28 12.95 26.92 -19.73
N CYS A 29 12.94 26.26 -18.58
CA CYS A 29 12.03 26.54 -17.48
C CYS A 29 12.80 26.50 -16.17
N GLU A 30 12.57 27.50 -15.32
CA GLU A 30 13.12 27.53 -13.98
C GLU A 30 12.55 26.39 -13.14
N ARG A 31 13.34 25.87 -12.20
CA ARG A 31 12.88 24.79 -11.29
C ARG A 31 11.84 25.28 -10.27
N LYS A 32 11.72 26.58 -10.09
CA LYS A 32 10.73 27.21 -9.21
C LYS A 32 9.86 28.14 -10.05
N PRO A 33 8.54 28.19 -9.79
CA PRO A 33 7.80 27.34 -8.87
C PRO A 33 7.69 25.88 -9.36
N MET A 34 7.68 24.93 -8.43
CA MET A 34 7.74 23.48 -8.72
C MET A 34 6.58 23.03 -9.62
N GLU A 35 5.39 23.57 -9.44
CA GLU A 35 4.20 23.18 -10.21
C GLU A 35 4.37 23.51 -11.69
N THR A 36 4.79 24.75 -12.01
CA THR A 36 5.13 25.16 -13.38
C THR A 36 6.19 24.24 -13.99
N PHE A 37 7.25 23.92 -13.24
CA PHE A 37 8.32 23.03 -13.72
C PHE A 37 7.84 21.60 -13.99
N VAL A 38 6.99 21.05 -13.11
CA VAL A 38 6.39 19.73 -13.30
C VAL A 38 5.49 19.72 -14.54
N TYR A 39 4.70 20.76 -14.76
CA TYR A 39 3.88 20.88 -15.97
C TYR A 39 4.73 21.03 -17.23
N TRP A 40 5.78 21.85 -17.18
CA TRP A 40 6.73 22.01 -18.28
C TRP A 40 7.44 20.71 -18.66
N SER A 41 7.91 19.94 -17.66
CA SER A 41 8.59 18.67 -17.89
C SER A 41 7.65 17.58 -18.43
N SER A 42 6.37 17.63 -18.04
CA SER A 42 5.35 16.68 -18.47
C SER A 42 4.45 17.19 -19.59
N TYR A 43 4.83 18.28 -20.27
CA TYR A 43 4.04 18.96 -21.31
C TYR A 43 3.48 18.02 -22.38
N HIS A 44 4.27 17.05 -22.85
CA HIS A 44 3.86 16.09 -23.86
C HIS A 44 2.64 15.23 -23.45
N ARG A 45 2.36 15.12 -22.14
CA ARG A 45 1.22 14.41 -21.56
C ARG A 45 0.02 15.31 -21.27
N LEU A 46 0.10 16.62 -21.55
CA LEU A 46 -0.95 17.57 -21.19
C LEU A 46 -1.72 18.00 -22.44
N ARG A 47 -3.04 18.07 -22.35
CA ARG A 47 -3.93 18.47 -23.46
C ARG A 47 -5.07 19.33 -22.95
N ILE A 48 -5.58 20.20 -23.81
CA ILE A 48 -6.76 21.00 -23.54
C ILE A 48 -7.99 20.27 -24.12
N PHE A 49 -9.06 20.18 -23.35
CA PHE A 49 -10.38 19.77 -23.79
C PHE A 49 -11.39 20.87 -23.42
N GLY A 50 -11.92 21.56 -24.43
CA GLY A 50 -12.74 22.75 -24.21
C GLY A 50 -11.93 23.85 -23.52
N LYS A 51 -12.36 24.26 -22.32
CA LYS A 51 -11.66 25.25 -21.48
C LYS A 51 -10.78 24.64 -20.38
N ASN A 52 -10.70 23.31 -20.31
CA ASN A 52 -10.06 22.62 -19.19
C ASN A 52 -8.77 21.90 -19.65
N VAL A 53 -7.76 21.89 -18.80
CA VAL A 53 -6.50 21.15 -18.99
C VAL A 53 -6.57 19.78 -18.33
N PHE A 54 -6.13 18.77 -19.07
CA PHE A 54 -6.07 17.38 -18.63
C PHE A 54 -4.70 16.78 -18.87
N ARG A 55 -4.33 15.84 -18.00
CA ARG A 55 -3.19 14.94 -18.18
C ARG A 55 -3.67 13.64 -18.84
N CYS A 56 -3.10 13.36 -19.99
CA CYS A 56 -3.34 12.18 -20.81
C CYS A 56 -2.24 11.17 -20.50
N LEU A 57 -2.64 9.96 -20.15
CA LEU A 57 -1.73 8.87 -19.85
C LEU A 57 -2.19 7.64 -20.62
N GLU A 58 -1.25 6.97 -21.27
CA GLU A 58 -1.51 5.71 -21.94
C GLU A 58 -1.30 4.57 -20.94
N ASN A 59 -2.26 3.68 -20.85
CA ASN A 59 -2.18 2.45 -20.08
C ASN A 59 -2.35 1.26 -21.04
N SER A 60 -1.50 0.24 -20.93
CA SER A 60 -1.56 -0.96 -21.77
C SER A 60 -2.89 -1.68 -21.67
N ASP A 61 -3.49 -1.66 -20.48
CA ASP A 61 -4.60 -2.57 -20.16
C ASP A 61 -5.97 -1.98 -20.52
N TYR A 62 -6.10 -0.64 -20.48
CA TYR A 62 -7.38 0.06 -20.61
C TYR A 62 -7.33 1.28 -21.53
N GLY A 63 -6.21 1.48 -22.24
CA GLY A 63 -6.02 2.59 -23.18
C GLY A 63 -5.71 3.93 -22.50
N THR A 64 -6.02 5.02 -23.21
CA THR A 64 -5.71 6.39 -22.78
C THR A 64 -6.68 6.85 -21.71
N HIS A 65 -6.16 7.25 -20.55
CA HIS A 65 -6.92 7.86 -19.47
C HIS A 65 -6.62 9.35 -19.33
N TYR A 66 -7.66 10.11 -18.98
CA TYR A 66 -7.61 11.56 -18.82
C TYR A 66 -7.83 11.95 -17.36
N GLN A 67 -6.86 12.65 -16.79
CA GLN A 67 -6.92 13.17 -15.42
C GLN A 67 -7.11 14.68 -15.47
N TYR A 68 -8.14 15.20 -14.81
CA TYR A 68 -8.37 16.63 -14.68
C TYR A 68 -7.26 17.26 -13.81
N LEU A 69 -6.66 18.37 -14.28
CA LEU A 69 -5.71 19.12 -13.47
C LEU A 69 -6.47 19.92 -12.40
N VAL A 70 -6.23 19.63 -11.13
CA VAL A 70 -6.97 20.28 -10.04
C VAL A 70 -6.27 21.59 -9.63
N PRO A 71 -6.94 22.75 -9.73
CA PRO A 71 -6.46 24.03 -9.22
C PRO A 71 -6.22 23.97 -7.71
N ILE A 72 -5.24 24.75 -7.21
CA ILE A 72 -4.90 24.81 -5.77
C ILE A 72 -6.15 24.90 -4.86
N ASP A 73 -7.07 25.79 -5.19
CA ASP A 73 -8.27 26.07 -4.38
C ASP A 73 -9.28 24.92 -4.35
N GLU A 74 -9.30 24.06 -5.37
CA GLU A 74 -10.22 22.92 -5.45
C GLU A 74 -9.65 21.65 -4.79
N ARG A 75 -8.33 21.58 -4.57
CA ARG A 75 -7.67 20.39 -4.00
C ARG A 75 -8.31 19.92 -2.69
N PRO A 76 -8.63 20.79 -1.70
CA PRO A 76 -9.26 20.37 -0.45
C PRO A 76 -10.65 19.76 -0.67
N ALA A 77 -11.45 20.35 -1.56
CA ALA A 77 -12.80 19.86 -1.87
C ALA A 77 -12.76 18.49 -2.57
N VAL A 78 -11.81 18.30 -3.50
CA VAL A 78 -11.59 17.00 -4.17
C VAL A 78 -11.15 15.94 -3.17
N LEU A 79 -10.20 16.26 -2.29
CA LEU A 79 -9.73 15.35 -1.24
C LEU A 79 -10.86 14.94 -0.30
N LYS A 80 -11.65 15.92 0.17
CA LYS A 80 -12.83 15.69 1.01
C LYS A 80 -13.82 14.74 0.34
N LYS A 81 -14.17 15.02 -0.92
CA LYS A 81 -15.15 14.20 -1.66
C LYS A 81 -14.70 12.76 -1.84
N ILE A 82 -13.41 12.51 -2.04
CA ILE A 82 -12.88 11.16 -2.25
C ILE A 82 -12.75 10.41 -0.91
N HIS A 83 -12.39 11.13 0.15
CA HIS A 83 -12.24 10.56 1.48
C HIS A 83 -13.59 10.27 2.16
N ASP A 84 -14.53 11.23 2.13
CA ASP A 84 -15.80 11.19 2.85
C ASP A 84 -16.90 10.42 2.11
N ASP A 85 -16.62 9.87 0.92
CA ASP A 85 -17.60 9.11 0.16
C ASP A 85 -18.10 7.90 1.00
N PRO A 86 -19.43 7.78 1.27
CA PRO A 86 -19.98 6.75 2.14
C PRO A 86 -19.60 5.32 1.72
N PHE A 87 -19.44 5.10 0.41
CA PHE A 87 -19.03 3.81 -0.16
C PHE A 87 -17.51 3.60 -0.17
N SER A 88 -16.74 4.65 0.15
CA SER A 88 -15.29 4.62 0.33
C SER A 88 -14.85 4.15 1.72
N GLY A 89 -15.78 3.96 2.65
CA GLY A 89 -15.62 3.33 3.97
C GLY A 89 -14.21 3.37 4.55
N HIS A 90 -13.73 4.53 5.03
CA HIS A 90 -12.43 4.73 5.71
C HIS A 90 -11.28 3.88 5.16
N ARG A 91 -11.28 3.65 3.85
CA ARG A 91 -10.32 2.78 3.17
C ARG A 91 -8.96 3.46 3.26
N GLY A 92 -7.92 2.70 3.60
CA GLY A 92 -6.55 3.20 3.78
C GLY A 92 -6.04 4.04 2.59
N VAL A 93 -4.92 4.75 2.82
CA VAL A 93 -4.36 5.76 1.91
C VAL A 93 -4.25 5.25 0.46
N ASP A 94 -3.88 4.00 0.26
CA ASP A 94 -3.70 3.37 -1.06
C ASP A 94 -4.97 3.33 -1.91
N LYS A 95 -6.13 3.06 -1.31
CA LYS A 95 -7.39 2.99 -2.06
C LYS A 95 -7.87 4.38 -2.48
N ASN A 96 -7.61 5.40 -1.67
CA ASN A 96 -7.89 6.80 -2.03
C ASN A 96 -6.96 7.28 -3.14
N PHE A 97 -5.70 6.84 -3.15
CA PHE A 97 -4.78 7.11 -4.25
C PHE A 97 -5.25 6.53 -5.57
N GLU A 98 -5.71 5.29 -5.60
CA GLU A 98 -6.21 4.68 -6.83
C GLU A 98 -7.42 5.45 -7.37
N LYS A 99 -8.35 5.88 -6.52
CA LYS A 99 -9.50 6.71 -6.94
C LYS A 99 -9.07 8.08 -7.50
N LEU A 100 -8.15 8.76 -6.82
CA LEU A 100 -7.59 10.03 -7.28
C LEU A 100 -6.89 9.88 -8.63
N LYS A 101 -6.01 8.89 -8.73
CA LYS A 101 -5.22 8.59 -9.94
C LYS A 101 -6.10 8.31 -11.15
N LEU A 102 -7.33 7.84 -10.99
CA LEU A 102 -8.20 7.61 -12.14
C LEU A 102 -8.75 8.91 -12.77
N ARG A 103 -8.90 10.00 -12.00
CA ARG A 103 -9.68 11.16 -12.44
C ARG A 103 -8.99 12.51 -12.27
N PHE A 104 -8.03 12.61 -11.36
CA PHE A 104 -7.47 13.89 -10.92
C PHE A 104 -5.94 13.84 -10.89
N TYR A 105 -5.33 15.00 -11.13
CA TYR A 105 -3.89 15.15 -11.05
C TYR A 105 -3.50 16.56 -10.59
N TRP A 106 -2.50 16.61 -9.72
CA TRP A 106 -1.70 17.80 -9.46
C TRP A 106 -0.32 17.36 -8.95
N PRO A 107 0.70 18.23 -9.01
CA PRO A 107 2.03 17.93 -8.45
C PRO A 107 1.90 17.62 -6.96
N ASN A 108 2.56 16.55 -6.50
CA ASN A 108 2.53 16.09 -5.11
C ASN A 108 1.17 15.65 -4.55
N TYR A 109 0.17 15.35 -5.39
CA TYR A 109 -1.14 14.84 -4.93
C TYR A 109 -1.03 13.67 -3.95
N ARG A 110 0.00 12.81 -4.11
CA ARG A 110 0.24 11.70 -3.19
C ARG A 110 0.54 12.16 -1.76
N LYS A 111 1.43 13.13 -1.63
CA LYS A 111 1.81 13.71 -0.34
C LYS A 111 0.62 14.44 0.29
N ASP A 112 -0.10 15.21 -0.50
CA ASP A 112 -1.25 15.99 -0.03
C ASP A 112 -2.38 15.09 0.48
N THR A 113 -2.67 13.99 -0.23
CA THR A 113 -3.69 13.02 0.22
C THR A 113 -3.25 12.31 1.50
N ALA A 114 -1.97 11.93 1.62
CA ALA A 114 -1.46 11.31 2.83
C ALA A 114 -1.60 12.25 4.04
N ASN A 115 -1.21 13.52 3.88
CA ASN A 115 -1.36 14.53 4.92
C ASN A 115 -2.84 14.76 5.28
N TYR A 116 -3.73 14.79 4.29
CA TYR A 116 -5.17 14.93 4.51
C TYR A 116 -5.73 13.78 5.35
N ILE A 117 -5.39 12.54 5.02
CA ILE A 117 -5.87 11.35 5.76
C ILE A 117 -5.26 11.28 7.15
N LEU A 118 -4.00 11.68 7.32
CA LEU A 118 -3.34 11.76 8.63
C LEU A 118 -3.99 12.81 9.54
N GLY A 119 -4.49 13.91 8.97
CA GLY A 119 -5.23 14.94 9.71
C GLY A 119 -6.68 14.57 10.03
N CYS A 120 -7.20 13.44 9.52
CA CYS A 120 -8.58 13.03 9.79
C CYS A 120 -8.69 12.35 11.16
N GLU A 121 -9.44 12.95 12.08
CA GLU A 121 -9.66 12.43 13.44
C GLU A 121 -10.31 11.04 13.46
N ILE A 122 -11.27 10.79 12.55
CA ILE A 122 -11.95 9.49 12.44
C ILE A 122 -10.97 8.41 11.99
N CYS A 123 -10.14 8.70 11.00
CA CYS A 123 -9.11 7.76 10.54
C CYS A 123 -8.04 7.54 11.61
N ALA A 124 -7.65 8.58 12.35
CA ALA A 124 -6.67 8.50 13.42
C ALA A 124 -7.18 7.67 14.61
N SER A 125 -8.46 7.81 15.00
CA SER A 125 -9.06 7.05 16.10
C SER A 125 -9.19 5.56 15.78
N ILE A 126 -9.52 5.20 14.54
CA ILE A 126 -9.57 3.81 14.08
C ILE A 126 -8.17 3.19 13.99
N LYS A 127 -7.18 3.97 13.52
CA LYS A 127 -5.78 3.53 13.38
C LYS A 127 -4.96 3.72 14.65
N ALA A 128 -5.58 3.65 15.82
CA ALA A 128 -4.90 3.75 17.11
C ALA A 128 -3.54 3.02 17.02
N PRO A 129 -2.42 3.67 17.40
CA PRO A 129 -1.11 3.07 17.28
C PRO A 129 -1.17 1.69 17.91
N LYS A 130 -0.75 0.67 17.17
CA LYS A 130 -0.47 -0.64 17.74
C LYS A 130 0.63 -0.40 18.76
N ALA A 131 0.26 -0.02 19.98
CA ALA A 131 1.13 -0.09 21.12
C ALA A 131 1.71 -1.50 21.04
N TYR A 132 3.04 -1.59 20.97
CA TYR A 132 3.78 -2.82 20.86
C TYR A 132 3.54 -3.66 22.13
N THR A 133 2.37 -4.26 22.25
CA THR A 133 1.99 -5.22 23.29
C THR A 133 1.99 -6.64 22.73
N ARG A 134 2.66 -6.88 21.59
CA ARG A 134 3.11 -8.22 21.25
C ARG A 134 4.35 -8.50 22.06
N GLN A 135 4.16 -9.04 23.27
CA GLN A 135 5.26 -9.68 23.97
C GLN A 135 5.78 -10.84 23.11
N PRO A 136 7.11 -11.04 23.00
CA PRO A 136 7.66 -12.22 22.36
C PRO A 136 7.05 -13.48 22.98
N ILE A 137 6.68 -14.46 22.16
CA ILE A 137 6.24 -15.76 22.66
C ILE A 137 7.45 -16.38 23.36
N VAL A 138 7.38 -16.50 24.69
CA VAL A 138 8.39 -17.18 25.50
C VAL A 138 7.91 -18.62 25.72
N PRO A 139 8.75 -19.64 25.47
CA PRO A 139 8.37 -21.02 25.73
C PRO A 139 8.09 -21.23 27.23
N ILE A 140 6.96 -21.86 27.53
CA ILE A 140 6.62 -22.28 28.89
C ILE A 140 7.54 -23.46 29.24
N LYS A 141 8.29 -23.33 30.34
CA LYS A 141 9.23 -24.37 30.78
C LYS A 141 8.48 -25.45 31.55
N ALA A 142 8.70 -26.71 31.16
CA ALA A 142 8.31 -27.90 31.91
C ALA A 142 9.57 -28.66 32.34
N TYR A 143 9.58 -29.18 33.55
CA TYR A 143 10.72 -29.83 34.20
C TYR A 143 10.47 -31.31 34.53
N LYS A 144 9.22 -31.77 34.48
CA LYS A 144 8.81 -33.16 34.75
C LYS A 144 7.99 -33.73 33.59
N LEU A 145 8.02 -35.06 33.48
CA LEU A 145 7.14 -35.78 32.56
C LEU A 145 5.68 -35.47 32.86
N PHE A 146 4.91 -35.19 31.81
CA PHE A 146 3.47 -34.86 31.87
C PHE A 146 3.12 -33.60 32.69
N GLU A 147 4.08 -32.71 32.95
CA GLU A 147 3.82 -31.46 33.67
C GLU A 147 3.02 -30.45 32.84
N LEU A 148 3.24 -30.44 31.52
CA LEU A 148 2.53 -29.54 30.61
C LEU A 148 2.07 -30.31 29.37
N ILE A 149 0.75 -30.24 29.12
CA ILE A 149 0.13 -30.73 27.90
C ILE A 149 -0.60 -29.55 27.28
N THR A 150 -0.26 -29.22 26.04
CA THR A 150 -0.97 -28.21 25.26
C THR A 150 -1.74 -28.90 24.15
N TRP A 151 -2.97 -28.47 23.91
CA TRP A 151 -3.79 -28.96 22.82
C TRP A 151 -4.41 -27.77 22.10
N ASP A 152 -4.63 -27.92 20.80
CA ASP A 152 -5.27 -26.91 19.97
C ASP A 152 -6.28 -27.58 19.04
N ILE A 153 -7.32 -26.84 18.66
CA ILE A 153 -8.37 -27.31 17.76
C ILE A 153 -8.08 -26.77 16.37
N LEU A 154 -7.93 -27.66 15.40
CA LEU A 154 -7.73 -27.29 14.01
C LEU A 154 -9.05 -27.49 13.24
N GLY A 155 -9.59 -26.41 12.67
CA GLY A 155 -10.71 -26.54 11.73
C GLY A 155 -11.42 -25.25 11.32
N PRO A 156 -12.42 -25.37 10.43
CA PRO A 156 -12.92 -26.61 9.80
C PRO A 156 -12.03 -27.12 8.66
N LEU A 157 -11.79 -28.43 8.62
CA LEU A 157 -11.00 -29.07 7.57
C LEU A 157 -11.89 -29.46 6.38
N GLN A 158 -11.31 -29.45 5.17
CA GLN A 158 -12.02 -29.90 3.97
C GLN A 158 -12.37 -31.38 4.12
N VAL A 159 -13.66 -31.68 4.10
CA VAL A 159 -14.18 -33.05 4.13
C VAL A 159 -14.86 -33.36 2.80
N PRO A 160 -14.86 -34.64 2.35
CA PRO A 160 -15.66 -35.07 1.21
C PRO A 160 -17.15 -34.75 1.43
N ASP A 161 -17.92 -34.58 0.35
CA ASP A 161 -19.32 -34.10 0.30
C ASP A 161 -20.34 -34.86 1.19
N ASN A 162 -19.91 -35.94 1.85
CA ASN A 162 -20.71 -36.80 2.70
C ASN A 162 -20.57 -36.50 4.21
N PHE A 163 -19.75 -35.52 4.61
CA PHE A 163 -19.57 -35.12 6.01
C PHE A 163 -19.85 -33.62 6.20
N LEU A 164 -20.53 -33.27 7.30
CA LEU A 164 -20.97 -31.89 7.55
C LEU A 164 -19.81 -30.96 7.96
N VAL A 165 -18.91 -31.38 8.87
CA VAL A 165 -17.65 -30.70 9.26
C VAL A 165 -16.75 -31.71 9.99
N SER A 166 -15.42 -31.68 9.79
CA SER A 166 -14.45 -32.38 10.67
C SER A 166 -13.58 -31.39 11.45
N TRP A 167 -13.30 -31.75 12.71
CA TRP A 167 -12.42 -31.03 13.63
C TRP A 167 -11.38 -32.00 14.18
N ASP A 168 -10.11 -31.67 14.02
CA ASP A 168 -9.02 -32.47 14.58
C ASP A 168 -8.43 -31.76 15.81
N VAL A 169 -8.14 -32.55 16.85
CA VAL A 169 -7.44 -32.06 18.05
C VAL A 169 -5.96 -32.38 17.90
N LEU A 170 -5.12 -31.35 17.83
CA LEU A 170 -3.67 -31.50 17.87
C LEU A 170 -3.22 -31.48 19.33
N VAL A 171 -2.68 -32.59 19.83
CA VAL A 171 -2.09 -32.67 21.18
C VAL A 171 -0.57 -32.69 21.05
N VAL A 172 0.10 -31.71 21.66
CA VAL A 172 1.56 -31.65 21.72
C VAL A 172 2.00 -31.87 23.17
N GLY A 173 2.67 -32.99 23.41
CA GLY A 173 3.33 -33.28 24.69
C GLY A 173 4.74 -32.74 24.69
N TYR A 174 5.07 -31.87 25.65
CA TYR A 174 6.44 -31.40 25.85
C TYR A 174 7.18 -32.40 26.75
N CYS A 175 8.20 -33.07 26.19
CA CYS A 175 9.14 -33.89 26.95
C CYS A 175 10.39 -33.04 27.26
N ALA A 176 10.81 -32.99 28.52
CA ALA A 176 12.14 -32.48 28.87
C ALA A 176 13.17 -33.36 28.17
N THR A 177 13.92 -32.79 27.22
CA THR A 177 14.88 -33.48 26.38
C THR A 177 15.89 -34.28 27.20
N LEU A 178 15.84 -35.61 27.10
CA LEU A 178 17.06 -36.40 27.11
C LEU A 178 17.56 -36.42 25.66
N ASP A 179 18.64 -35.69 25.42
CA ASP A 179 19.48 -35.81 24.23
C ASP A 179 20.03 -37.25 24.17
N ILE A 180 19.26 -38.18 23.59
CA ILE A 180 19.73 -39.51 23.24
C ILE A 180 19.55 -39.65 21.74
N GLY A 181 20.64 -39.36 21.01
CA GLY A 181 20.78 -39.73 19.62
C GLY A 181 20.58 -41.24 19.44
N ARG A 182 19.47 -41.62 18.82
CA ARG A 182 19.36 -42.89 18.09
C ARG A 182 18.39 -42.73 16.92
N CYS A 183 18.96 -42.45 15.76
CA CYS A 183 18.30 -42.60 14.47
C CYS A 183 18.10 -44.10 14.22
N LEU A 184 16.88 -44.59 14.43
CA LEU A 184 16.47 -45.92 13.97
C LEU A 184 16.11 -45.81 12.48
N SER A 185 17.09 -46.18 11.66
CA SER A 185 17.06 -46.45 10.23
C SER A 185 15.70 -46.44 9.52
N CYS A 186 15.46 -45.43 8.69
CA CYS A 186 14.68 -45.60 7.46
C CYS A 186 15.66 -45.69 6.28
N ARG A 187 15.69 -46.86 5.63
CA ARG A 187 16.46 -47.09 4.40
C ARG A 187 15.86 -46.27 3.26
N GLY A 188 16.73 -45.59 2.51
CA GLY A 188 16.49 -45.22 1.11
C GLY A 188 16.56 -43.73 0.81
N GLY A 189 17.58 -43.33 0.06
CA GLY A 189 17.49 -42.20 -0.87
C GLY A 189 18.42 -41.01 -0.62
N SER A 190 19.54 -41.00 -1.35
CA SER A 190 20.33 -39.86 -1.83
C SER A 190 20.99 -38.91 -0.82
N ASN A 191 22.34 -38.99 -0.80
CA ASN A 191 23.27 -38.04 -0.19
C ASN A 191 23.10 -36.63 -0.75
N VAL A 192 22.87 -35.65 0.14
CA VAL A 192 23.19 -34.25 -0.10
C VAL A 192 24.01 -33.76 1.09
N THR A 193 25.29 -33.50 0.86
CA THR A 193 26.22 -32.96 1.86
C THR A 193 25.90 -31.48 2.14
N PRO A 194 25.72 -31.05 3.40
CA PRO A 194 25.61 -29.63 3.73
C PRO A 194 27.01 -29.01 3.86
N HIS A 195 27.23 -27.88 3.19
CA HIS A 195 28.39 -27.03 3.38
C HIS A 195 28.42 -26.42 4.80
N SER A 196 29.61 -26.41 5.41
CA SER A 196 29.88 -25.83 6.74
C SER A 196 29.64 -24.32 6.78
N PRO A 197 28.95 -23.76 7.81
CA PRO A 197 28.91 -22.32 8.03
C PRO A 197 30.20 -21.82 8.67
N ARG A 198 30.80 -20.79 8.05
CA ARG A 198 31.94 -20.05 8.58
C ARG A 198 31.60 -19.38 9.91
N SER A 199 32.52 -19.48 10.87
CA SER A 199 32.46 -18.81 12.17
C SER A 199 32.63 -17.28 12.07
N PRO A 200 31.96 -16.48 12.93
CA PRO A 200 32.14 -15.04 12.96
C PRO A 200 33.38 -14.62 13.78
N PRO A 201 33.95 -13.43 13.52
CA PRO A 201 35.17 -12.98 14.19
C PRO A 201 34.91 -12.56 15.64
N ARG A 202 35.87 -12.86 16.52
CA ARG A 202 35.91 -12.34 17.90
C ARG A 202 36.34 -10.88 17.86
N HIS A 203 35.54 -10.00 18.47
CA HIS A 203 35.97 -8.66 18.81
C HIS A 203 36.77 -8.71 20.13
N ILE A 204 37.93 -8.05 20.11
CA ILE A 204 38.71 -7.60 21.28
C ILE A 204 38.02 -6.37 21.85
#